data_AF-A0A3M1CEE6-F1
#
_entry.id   AF-A0A3M1CEE6-F1
#
_cell.length_a   1.000
_cell.length_b   1.000
_cell.length_c   1.000
_cell.angle_alpha   90.00
_cell.angle_beta   90.00
_cell.angle_gamma   90.00
#
_symmetry.space_group_name_H-M   'P 1'
#
loop_
_entity.id
_entity.type
_entity.pdbx_description
1 polymer ?
#
loop_
_entity_poly.entity_id
_entity_poly.type
_entity_poly.pdbx_seq_one_letter_code
_entity_poly.pdbx_strand_id
1 'polypeptide(L)'
;MARLAGAGGIALLAGLGAGAAGAEEFDFSTGVDIMLRQQTTVHALQFLTVTKEIGGGFHLGQSVYSAAWGDAGGLFIGGFEGFRRFTFSDTTSVDIGGFVGGGGGAAVVLGDGLMTKAQVTLNQAFAEGFEAHLGIGWTRVTGSAINTPVLSFGLSRRLDVALAPGHTGPRPASGIELSSAAGLARAYVPIASTRRGGGSTLKPMGLVGGEFTMRTPGIDNVEAYVSAVGAAYNEGAGYAEWLAGPRFYTRPFLNERLRGFADVGIGFAGGGTVDTGGGLVLAASAG
;
A
#
# COMPACT_ATOMS: atom_id res chain seq x y z
N MET A 1 -14.21 22.85 -23.85
CA MET A 1 -14.64 22.62 -22.46
C MET A 1 -14.06 21.29 -22.00
N ALA A 2 -12.86 21.31 -21.41
CA ALA A 2 -12.19 20.12 -20.90
C ALA A 2 -12.66 19.86 -19.46
N ARG A 3 -13.29 18.71 -19.21
CA ARG A 3 -13.69 18.28 -17.87
C ARG A 3 -12.44 17.74 -17.16
N LEU A 4 -12.07 18.37 -16.04
CA LEU A 4 -11.12 17.83 -15.07
C LEU A 4 -11.63 16.47 -14.60
N ALA A 5 -10.91 15.40 -14.93
CA ALA A 5 -11.05 14.12 -14.24
C ALA A 5 -10.33 14.24 -12.90
N GLY A 6 -11.08 14.05 -11.81
CA GLY A 6 -10.57 14.18 -10.45
C GLY A 6 -9.44 13.20 -10.20
N ALA A 7 -8.25 13.75 -9.91
CA ALA A 7 -7.21 13.00 -9.24
C ALA A 7 -7.69 12.74 -7.82
N GLY A 8 -8.17 11.51 -7.57
CA GLY A 8 -8.41 11.00 -6.24
C GLY A 8 -7.07 10.84 -5.53
N GLY A 9 -6.60 11.91 -4.89
CA GLY A 9 -5.44 11.85 -4.00
C GLY A 9 -5.76 10.91 -2.85
N ILE A 10 -4.99 9.83 -2.74
CA ILE A 10 -4.99 8.95 -1.57
C ILE A 10 -4.41 9.75 -0.41
N ALA A 11 -5.29 10.23 0.48
CA ALA A 11 -4.91 10.91 1.70
C ALA A 11 -4.49 9.87 2.76
N LEU A 12 -3.35 9.23 2.55
CA LEU A 12 -2.70 8.49 3.62
C LEU A 12 -2.22 9.51 4.65
N LEU A 13 -2.73 9.42 5.90
CA LEU A 13 -2.32 10.15 7.11
C LEU A 13 -3.06 11.45 7.51
N ALA A 14 -4.34 11.66 7.13
CA ALA A 14 -5.13 12.77 7.67
C ALA A 14 -5.72 12.52 9.09
N GLY A 15 -5.09 11.68 9.92
CA GLY A 15 -5.64 11.21 11.20
C GLY A 15 -4.69 11.27 12.39
N LEU A 16 -3.59 12.01 12.32
CA LEU A 16 -2.74 12.25 13.48
C LEU A 16 -3.36 13.39 14.31
N GLY A 17 -4.28 13.02 15.19
CA GLY A 17 -4.79 13.95 16.20
C GLY A 17 -3.62 14.45 17.05
N ALA A 18 -3.51 15.77 17.20
CA ALA A 18 -2.58 16.39 18.14
C ALA A 18 -3.07 16.13 19.58
N GLY A 19 -2.85 14.89 20.06
CA GLY A 19 -3.18 14.44 21.40
C GLY A 19 -1.92 13.92 22.09
N ALA A 20 -1.38 14.73 22.99
CA ALA A 20 -0.43 14.42 24.07
C ALA A 20 0.45 13.15 23.97
N ALA A 21 1.74 13.36 23.65
CA ALA A 21 2.95 12.78 24.25
C ALA A 21 3.10 11.24 24.48
N GLY A 22 2.17 10.39 24.04
CA GLY A 22 2.28 8.93 24.09
C GLY A 22 2.50 8.33 22.70
N ALA A 23 3.24 7.21 22.63
CA ALA A 23 3.24 6.39 21.43
C ALA A 23 1.84 5.79 21.24
N GLU A 24 1.31 5.85 20.03
CA GLU A 24 0.05 5.23 19.65
C GLU A 24 0.32 3.92 18.90
N GLU A 25 -0.32 2.82 19.32
CA GLU A 25 -0.20 1.54 18.64
C GLU A 25 -1.04 1.53 17.34
N PHE A 26 -0.39 1.19 16.23
CA PHE A 26 -1.02 0.96 14.94
C PHE A 26 -0.71 -0.45 14.44
N ASP A 27 -1.73 -1.12 13.92
CA ASP A 27 -1.62 -2.39 13.20
C ASP A 27 -1.39 -2.11 11.72
N PHE A 28 -0.24 -2.53 11.20
CA PHE A 28 0.06 -2.50 9.76
C PHE A 28 -0.08 -3.90 9.20
N SER A 29 -1.04 -4.10 8.31
CA SER A 29 -1.36 -5.41 7.73
C SER A 29 -1.20 -5.40 6.21
N THR A 30 -0.69 -6.49 5.65
CA THR A 30 -0.67 -6.71 4.21
C THR A 30 -0.99 -8.16 3.89
N GLY A 31 -1.60 -8.40 2.73
CA GLY A 31 -2.05 -9.74 2.39
C GLY A 31 -2.71 -9.81 1.03
N VAL A 32 -3.37 -10.94 0.78
CA VAL A 32 -4.05 -11.25 -0.48
C VAL A 32 -5.42 -11.87 -0.21
N ASP A 33 -6.43 -11.35 -0.88
CA ASP A 33 -7.77 -11.91 -1.03
C ASP A 33 -7.87 -12.67 -2.34
N ILE A 34 -8.05 -13.98 -2.26
CA ILE A 34 -8.27 -14.86 -3.41
C ILE A 34 -9.78 -14.94 -3.67
N MET A 35 -10.20 -14.61 -4.89
CA MET A 35 -11.60 -14.71 -5.31
C MET A 35 -11.94 -16.17 -5.64
N LEU A 36 -12.95 -16.73 -4.98
CA LEU A 36 -13.32 -18.14 -5.20
C LEU A 36 -14.17 -18.36 -6.46
N ARG A 37 -14.82 -17.31 -6.97
CA ARG A 37 -15.51 -17.31 -8.26
C ARG A 37 -14.76 -16.42 -9.26
N GLN A 38 -14.42 -17.01 -10.40
CA GLN A 38 -13.75 -16.30 -11.50
C GLN A 38 -14.78 -15.61 -12.39
N GLN A 39 -15.23 -14.43 -11.96
CA GLN A 39 -16.26 -13.65 -12.66
C GLN A 39 -15.66 -12.49 -13.48
N THR A 40 -14.38 -12.18 -13.25
CA THR A 40 -13.64 -11.11 -13.92
C THR A 40 -12.22 -11.56 -14.17
N THR A 41 -11.43 -10.73 -14.87
CA THR A 41 -9.99 -10.92 -15.02
C THR A 41 -9.22 -10.67 -13.72
N VAL A 42 -9.85 -10.15 -12.65
CA VAL A 42 -9.27 -10.11 -11.31
C VAL A 42 -9.51 -11.45 -10.63
N HIS A 43 -8.43 -12.15 -10.27
CA HIS A 43 -8.48 -13.43 -9.56
C HIS A 43 -8.08 -13.27 -8.09
N ALA A 44 -7.22 -12.29 -7.78
CA ALA A 44 -6.86 -11.96 -6.42
C ALA A 44 -6.60 -10.44 -6.28
N LEU A 45 -6.95 -9.91 -5.10
CA LEU A 45 -6.60 -8.56 -4.68
C LEU A 45 -5.55 -8.66 -3.59
N GLN A 46 -4.47 -7.91 -3.65
CA GLN A 46 -3.70 -7.64 -2.44
C GLN A 46 -4.30 -6.47 -1.69
N PHE A 47 -3.97 -6.40 -0.41
CA PHE A 47 -4.30 -5.26 0.42
C PHE A 47 -3.09 -4.80 1.24
N LEU A 48 -3.12 -3.51 1.54
CA LEU A 48 -2.34 -2.88 2.60
C LEU A 48 -3.32 -2.12 3.48
N THR A 49 -3.24 -2.33 4.79
CA THR A 49 -4.17 -1.81 5.79
C THR A 49 -3.40 -1.22 6.95
N VAL A 50 -3.87 -0.08 7.43
CA VAL A 50 -3.37 0.53 8.68
C VAL A 50 -4.57 0.78 9.58
N THR A 51 -4.61 0.16 10.75
CA THR A 51 -5.71 0.25 11.71
C THR A 51 -5.22 0.62 13.10
N LYS A 52 -6.10 1.20 13.91
CA LYS A 52 -5.86 1.55 15.30
C LYS A 52 -7.02 1.08 16.16
N GLU A 53 -6.74 0.58 17.36
CA GLU A 53 -7.79 0.31 18.35
C GLU A 53 -8.38 1.63 18.88
N ILE A 54 -9.69 1.78 18.77
CA ILE A 54 -10.45 2.94 19.26
C ILE A 54 -11.18 2.65 20.58
N GLY A 55 -11.05 1.44 21.11
CA GLY A 55 -11.56 1.01 22.41
C GLY A 55 -12.60 -0.12 22.32
N GLY A 56 -12.68 -0.92 23.38
CA GLY A 56 -13.63 -2.05 23.47
C GLY A 56 -13.37 -3.17 22.46
N GLY A 57 -12.12 -3.29 21.98
CA GLY A 57 -11.73 -4.22 20.91
C GLY A 57 -12.15 -3.76 19.51
N PHE A 58 -12.63 -2.54 19.32
CA PHE A 58 -12.93 -2.01 18.00
C PHE A 58 -11.67 -1.40 17.37
N HIS A 59 -11.38 -1.81 16.15
CA HIS A 59 -10.32 -1.25 15.33
C HIS A 59 -10.93 -0.53 14.13
N LEU A 60 -10.37 0.63 13.78
CA LEU A 60 -10.72 1.39 12.59
C LEU A 60 -9.46 1.82 11.86
N GLY A 61 -9.54 1.89 10.53
CA GLY A 61 -8.38 2.20 9.72
C GLY A 61 -8.70 2.47 8.26
N GLN A 62 -7.62 2.56 7.48
CA GLN A 62 -7.68 2.74 6.03
C GLN A 62 -7.01 1.57 5.35
N SER A 63 -7.59 1.15 4.22
CA SER A 63 -7.06 0.07 3.40
C SER A 63 -7.00 0.48 1.94
N VAL A 64 -5.98 0.00 1.24
CA VAL A 64 -5.86 0.09 -0.21
C VAL A 64 -5.75 -1.32 -0.77
N TYR A 65 -6.64 -1.64 -1.70
CA TYR A 65 -6.65 -2.88 -2.46
C TYR A 65 -6.16 -2.63 -3.87
N SER A 66 -5.44 -3.60 -4.43
CA SER A 66 -5.03 -3.58 -5.83
C SER A 66 -5.02 -4.99 -6.40
N ALA A 67 -5.17 -5.13 -7.72
CA ALA A 67 -5.04 -6.43 -8.38
C ALA A 67 -3.64 -7.01 -8.12
N ALA A 68 -3.62 -8.25 -7.61
CA ALA A 68 -2.40 -9.02 -7.36
C ALA A 68 -2.19 -10.10 -8.43
N TRP A 69 -3.31 -10.71 -8.85
CA TRP A 69 -3.31 -11.79 -9.83
C TRP A 69 -4.47 -11.63 -10.78
N GLY A 70 -4.16 -11.74 -12.06
CA GLY A 70 -5.10 -11.74 -13.16
C GLY A 70 -4.60 -10.88 -14.31
N ASP A 71 -5.54 -10.32 -15.06
CA ASP A 71 -5.28 -9.33 -16.11
C ASP A 71 -6.07 -8.06 -15.78
N ALA A 72 -5.64 -7.43 -14.69
CA ALA A 72 -6.31 -6.28 -14.09
C ALA A 72 -5.35 -5.28 -13.43
N GLY A 73 -4.12 -5.23 -13.94
CA GLY A 73 -3.11 -4.25 -13.53
C GLY A 73 -3.65 -2.82 -13.60
N GLY A 74 -3.57 -2.10 -12.48
CA GLY A 74 -4.11 -0.75 -12.35
C GLY A 74 -5.49 -0.62 -11.73
N LEU A 75 -6.08 -1.72 -11.27
CA LEU A 75 -7.19 -1.63 -10.33
C LEU A 75 -6.66 -1.15 -8.98
N PHE A 76 -7.18 -0.03 -8.49
CA PHE A 76 -6.91 0.49 -7.15
C PHE A 76 -8.22 0.85 -6.47
N ILE A 77 -8.43 0.33 -5.26
CA ILE A 77 -9.62 0.60 -4.45
C ILE A 77 -9.16 1.03 -3.05
N GLY A 78 -9.44 2.28 -2.69
CA GLY A 78 -9.13 2.83 -1.37
C GLY A 78 -10.38 2.95 -0.52
N GLY A 79 -10.23 2.80 0.79
CA GLY A 79 -11.37 2.95 1.69
C GLY A 79 -11.03 2.79 3.16
N PHE A 80 -12.08 2.58 3.93
CA PHE A 80 -12.01 2.41 5.37
C PHE A 80 -12.31 0.96 5.74
N GLU A 81 -11.57 0.48 6.72
CA GLU A 81 -11.74 -0.84 7.30
C GLU A 81 -12.07 -0.71 8.78
N GLY A 82 -13.00 -1.55 9.24
CA GLY A 82 -13.42 -1.56 10.62
C GLY A 82 -13.82 -2.96 11.07
N PHE A 83 -13.33 -3.36 12.24
CA PHE A 83 -13.63 -4.65 12.81
C PHE A 83 -13.64 -4.62 14.33
N ARG A 84 -14.28 -5.62 14.92
CA ARG A 84 -14.15 -5.91 16.34
C ARG A 84 -13.31 -7.17 16.53
N ARG A 85 -12.28 -7.05 17.35
CA ARG A 85 -11.38 -8.12 17.76
C ARG A 85 -11.89 -8.81 19.01
N PHE A 86 -11.99 -10.14 18.95
CA PHE A 86 -12.33 -11.00 20.06
C PHE A 86 -11.11 -11.85 20.40
N THR A 87 -10.43 -11.49 21.49
CA THR A 87 -9.24 -12.20 21.97
C THR A 87 -9.66 -13.43 22.78
N PHE A 88 -9.14 -14.61 22.41
CA PHE A 88 -9.40 -15.87 23.12
C PHE A 88 -8.21 -16.30 23.99
N SER A 89 -7.00 -15.96 23.55
CA SER A 89 -5.73 -16.19 24.25
C SER A 89 -4.76 -15.07 23.91
N ASP A 90 -3.59 -15.07 24.55
CA ASP A 90 -2.52 -14.08 24.29
C ASP A 90 -2.00 -14.11 22.85
N THR A 91 -2.26 -15.19 22.11
CA THR A 91 -1.77 -15.37 20.74
C THR A 91 -2.87 -15.51 19.70
N THR A 92 -4.13 -15.66 20.09
CA THR A 92 -5.21 -16.03 19.18
C THR A 92 -6.40 -15.13 19.38
N SER A 93 -6.84 -14.49 18.29
CA SER A 93 -8.04 -13.66 18.26
C SER A 93 -8.83 -13.88 16.97
N VAL A 94 -10.10 -13.49 16.97
CA VAL A 94 -10.90 -13.42 15.75
C VAL A 94 -11.39 -12.00 15.55
N ASP A 95 -11.22 -11.49 14.34
CA ASP A 95 -11.78 -10.22 13.91
C ASP A 95 -13.06 -10.45 13.12
N ILE A 96 -14.10 -9.67 13.44
CA ILE A 96 -15.36 -9.64 12.67
C ILE A 96 -15.58 -8.21 12.21
N GLY A 97 -15.67 -8.00 10.91
CA GLY A 97 -15.78 -6.65 10.38
C GLY A 97 -15.89 -6.60 8.87
N GLY A 98 -15.44 -5.49 8.32
CA GLY A 98 -15.56 -5.25 6.89
C GLY A 98 -14.85 -4.00 6.40
N PHE A 99 -14.93 -3.84 5.10
CA PHE A 99 -14.36 -2.73 4.37
C PHE A 99 -15.42 -2.05 3.52
N VAL A 100 -15.33 -0.73 3.42
CA VAL A 100 -16.10 0.09 2.48
C VAL A 100 -15.17 1.12 1.84
N GLY A 101 -15.17 1.15 0.51
CA GLY A 101 -14.26 2.01 -0.23
C GLY A 101 -14.69 2.20 -1.67
N GLY A 102 -14.02 3.10 -2.37
CA GLY A 102 -14.27 3.39 -3.78
C GLY A 102 -12.97 3.36 -4.56
N GLY A 103 -13.07 3.05 -5.84
CA GLY A 103 -11.91 3.07 -6.73
C GLY A 103 -12.26 2.60 -8.11
N GLY A 104 -11.24 2.22 -8.87
CA GLY A 104 -11.44 1.75 -10.23
C GLY A 104 -10.14 1.51 -10.95
N GLY A 105 -10.25 1.28 -12.26
CA GLY A 105 -9.11 1.02 -13.13
C GLY A 105 -9.15 -0.35 -13.79
N ALA A 106 -8.12 -0.61 -14.60
CA ALA A 106 -7.94 -1.81 -15.39
C ALA A 106 -9.10 -2.22 -16.34
N ALA A 107 -10.00 -1.29 -16.69
CA ALA A 107 -11.23 -1.56 -17.45
C ALA A 107 -12.17 -2.63 -16.83
N VAL A 108 -11.92 -3.09 -15.60
CA VAL A 108 -12.75 -4.08 -14.89
C VAL A 108 -13.85 -3.41 -14.08
N VAL A 109 -13.56 -2.24 -13.50
CA VAL A 109 -14.51 -1.47 -12.70
C VAL A 109 -14.80 -0.18 -13.46
N LEU A 110 -15.98 -0.12 -14.07
CA LEU A 110 -16.46 1.03 -14.84
C LEU A 110 -17.51 1.78 -14.01
N GLY A 111 -17.20 2.99 -13.54
CA GLY A 111 -18.16 3.83 -12.81
C GLY A 111 -17.67 4.28 -11.43
N ASP A 112 -18.55 4.19 -10.43
CA ASP A 112 -18.32 4.63 -9.05
C ASP A 112 -17.42 3.69 -8.25
N GLY A 113 -17.41 2.40 -8.60
CA GLY A 113 -16.48 1.39 -8.12
C GLY A 113 -16.49 1.19 -6.61
N LEU A 114 -17.66 1.39 -6.00
CA LEU A 114 -17.86 1.15 -4.58
C LEU A 114 -17.64 -0.34 -4.29
N MET A 115 -16.62 -0.63 -3.50
CA MET A 115 -16.34 -1.93 -2.95
C MET A 115 -16.86 -2.03 -1.52
N THR A 116 -17.55 -3.13 -1.24
CA THR A 116 -17.89 -3.56 0.11
C THR A 116 -17.37 -4.97 0.35
N LYS A 117 -16.90 -5.20 1.58
CA LYS A 117 -16.45 -6.52 2.03
C LYS A 117 -16.94 -6.73 3.46
N ALA A 118 -17.54 -7.89 3.71
CA ALA A 118 -17.79 -8.38 5.06
C ALA A 118 -16.95 -9.62 5.28
N GLN A 119 -16.25 -9.72 6.41
CA GLN A 119 -15.30 -10.79 6.66
C GLN A 119 -15.20 -11.19 8.13
N VAL A 120 -14.72 -12.41 8.32
CA VAL A 120 -14.28 -12.96 9.60
C VAL A 120 -12.85 -13.43 9.41
N THR A 121 -11.96 -13.07 10.33
CA THR A 121 -10.51 -13.37 10.22
C THR A 121 -10.00 -13.95 11.52
N LEU A 122 -9.34 -15.10 11.43
CA LEU A 122 -8.57 -15.69 12.53
C LEU A 122 -7.16 -15.10 12.49
N ASN A 123 -6.71 -14.60 13.64
CA ASN A 123 -5.37 -14.05 13.81
C ASN A 123 -4.58 -14.92 14.77
N GLN A 124 -3.32 -15.15 14.41
CA GLN A 124 -2.39 -15.93 15.21
C GLN A 124 -1.07 -15.17 15.34
N ALA A 125 -0.77 -14.69 16.55
CA ALA A 125 0.56 -14.17 16.87
C ALA A 125 1.59 -15.31 16.83
N PHE A 126 2.73 -15.04 16.20
CA PHE A 126 3.82 -16.02 16.05
C PHE A 126 5.19 -15.47 16.43
N ALA A 127 5.33 -14.15 16.55
CA ALA A 127 6.50 -13.47 17.09
C ALA A 127 6.07 -12.14 17.72
N GLU A 128 6.97 -11.51 18.46
CA GLU A 128 6.71 -10.24 19.13
C GLU A 128 6.29 -9.16 18.12
N GLY A 129 5.04 -8.69 18.26
CA GLY A 129 4.43 -7.71 17.39
C GLY A 129 4.03 -8.22 16.00
N PHE A 130 4.16 -9.53 15.68
CA PHE A 130 3.78 -10.09 14.38
C PHE A 130 2.63 -11.09 14.47
N GLU A 131 1.66 -10.95 13.57
CA GLU A 131 0.50 -11.84 13.47
C GLU A 131 0.28 -12.34 12.05
N ALA A 132 -0.18 -13.58 11.93
CA ALA A 132 -0.65 -14.16 10.67
C ALA A 132 -2.18 -14.16 10.65
N HIS A 133 -2.75 -13.91 9.48
CA HIS A 133 -4.19 -13.76 9.27
C HIS A 133 -4.71 -14.81 8.29
N LEU A 134 -5.80 -15.46 8.67
CA LEU A 134 -6.59 -16.32 7.79
C LEU A 134 -8.06 -15.91 7.86
N GLY A 135 -8.59 -15.39 6.76
CA GLY A 135 -9.92 -14.83 6.71
C GLY A 135 -10.80 -15.45 5.64
N ILE A 136 -12.11 -15.41 5.88
CA ILE A 136 -13.14 -15.65 4.88
C ILE A 136 -14.04 -14.44 4.80
N GLY A 137 -14.49 -14.11 3.60
CA GLY A 137 -15.37 -12.96 3.43
C GLY A 137 -16.18 -13.01 2.16
N TRP A 138 -16.95 -11.96 1.95
CA TRP A 138 -17.70 -11.73 0.73
C TRP A 138 -17.40 -10.33 0.22
N THR A 139 -16.86 -10.24 -1.00
CA THR A 139 -16.48 -8.99 -1.65
C THR A 139 -17.44 -8.70 -2.80
N ARG A 140 -17.92 -7.46 -2.84
CA ARG A 140 -18.76 -6.94 -3.93
C ARG A 140 -18.21 -5.60 -4.40
N VAL A 141 -18.13 -5.38 -5.70
CA VAL A 141 -17.75 -4.09 -6.30
C VAL A 141 -18.84 -3.64 -7.28
N THR A 142 -19.51 -2.54 -6.95
CA THR A 142 -20.53 -1.91 -7.82
C THR A 142 -19.89 -1.43 -9.12
N GLY A 143 -20.60 -1.55 -10.24
CA GLY A 143 -20.05 -1.23 -11.56
C GLY A 143 -19.09 -2.30 -12.11
N SER A 144 -19.06 -3.49 -11.52
CA SER A 144 -18.29 -4.65 -11.98
C SER A 144 -19.05 -5.97 -11.80
N ALA A 145 -18.51 -7.07 -12.33
CA ALA A 145 -19.03 -8.42 -12.08
C ALA A 145 -18.49 -9.07 -10.78
N ILE A 146 -17.65 -8.36 -10.01
CA ILE A 146 -17.08 -8.87 -8.75
C ILE A 146 -18.20 -8.93 -7.69
N ASN A 147 -18.66 -10.14 -7.41
CA ASN A 147 -19.58 -10.44 -6.31
C ASN A 147 -19.36 -11.89 -5.86
N THR A 148 -18.38 -12.09 -4.99
CA THR A 148 -17.75 -13.38 -4.79
C THR A 148 -17.29 -13.59 -3.35
N PRO A 149 -17.40 -14.83 -2.81
CA PRO A 149 -16.70 -15.16 -1.59
C PRO A 149 -15.18 -15.12 -1.82
N VAL A 150 -14.45 -14.69 -0.79
CA VAL A 150 -13.00 -14.54 -0.79
C VAL A 150 -12.36 -15.30 0.36
N LEU A 151 -11.17 -15.82 0.11
CA LEU A 151 -10.26 -16.37 1.12
C LEU A 151 -9.09 -15.40 1.27
N SER A 152 -8.85 -14.93 2.48
CA SER A 152 -7.87 -13.89 2.79
C SER A 152 -6.70 -14.48 3.56
N PHE A 153 -5.48 -14.13 3.15
CA PHE A 153 -4.25 -14.44 3.86
C PHE A 153 -3.47 -13.16 4.08
N GLY A 154 -2.93 -12.96 5.28
CA GLY A 154 -2.15 -11.76 5.55
C GLY A 154 -1.14 -11.93 6.66
N LEU A 155 -0.30 -10.92 6.78
CA LEU A 155 0.61 -10.70 7.89
C LEU A 155 0.40 -9.29 8.41
N SER A 156 0.48 -9.11 9.72
CA SER A 156 0.51 -7.77 10.31
C SER A 156 1.67 -7.60 11.26
N ARG A 157 1.98 -6.34 11.50
CA ARG A 157 2.89 -5.90 12.53
C ARG A 157 2.28 -4.75 13.34
N ARG A 158 2.27 -4.90 14.66
CA ARG A 158 1.97 -3.82 15.61
C ARG A 158 3.17 -2.89 15.72
N LEU A 159 2.94 -1.60 15.52
CA LEU A 159 3.94 -0.55 15.61
C LEU A 159 3.49 0.54 16.56
N ASP A 160 4.31 0.83 17.55
CA ASP A 160 4.16 2.00 18.41
C ASP A 160 4.71 3.24 17.70
N VAL A 161 3.81 4.16 17.34
CA VAL A 161 4.14 5.39 16.62
C VAL A 161 4.08 6.57 17.58
N ALA A 162 5.23 7.20 17.83
CA ALA A 162 5.32 8.44 18.59
C ALA A 162 5.63 9.63 17.67
N LEU A 163 4.91 10.73 17.86
CA LEU A 163 5.24 12.01 17.21
C LEU A 163 6.00 12.88 18.21
N ALA A 164 7.24 13.23 17.86
CA ALA A 164 8.06 14.16 18.63
C ALA A 164 8.23 15.49 17.87
N PRO A 165 8.13 16.65 18.53
CA PRO A 165 8.40 17.93 17.90
C PRO A 165 9.90 18.10 17.62
N GLY A 166 10.29 17.95 16.35
CA GLY A 166 11.46 18.64 15.76
C GLY A 166 12.67 17.78 15.37
N HIS A 167 13.41 18.29 14.38
CA HIS A 167 14.72 17.79 13.89
C HIS A 167 15.88 18.02 14.89
N THR A 168 15.59 18.51 16.10
CA THR A 168 16.57 18.97 17.10
C THR A 168 16.31 18.43 18.52
N GLY A 169 15.31 17.56 18.69
CA GLY A 169 15.05 16.89 19.96
C GLY A 169 15.97 15.68 20.18
N PRO A 170 16.01 15.11 21.40
CA PRO A 170 16.70 13.84 21.62
C PRO A 170 16.12 12.77 20.70
N ARG A 171 16.96 12.14 19.86
CA ARG A 171 16.51 11.01 19.06
C ARG A 171 16.10 9.86 19.98
N PRO A 172 15.00 9.16 19.70
CA PRO A 172 14.62 7.99 20.47
C PRO A 172 15.74 6.94 20.41
N ALA A 173 16.02 6.31 21.56
CA ALA A 173 17.09 5.32 21.67
C ALA A 173 16.77 3.99 20.94
N SER A 174 15.50 3.79 20.58
CA SER A 174 14.98 2.60 19.90
C SER A 174 13.69 2.94 19.15
N GLY A 175 13.36 2.17 18.11
CA GLY A 175 12.11 2.32 17.35
C GLY A 175 12.34 2.46 15.85
N ILE A 176 11.33 2.96 15.14
CA ILE A 176 11.40 3.33 13.72
C ILE A 176 11.18 4.84 13.62
N GLU A 177 12.16 5.56 13.09
CA GLU A 177 12.12 7.01 12.88
C GLU A 177 11.75 7.29 11.42
N LEU A 178 10.69 8.08 11.20
CA LEU A 178 10.42 8.65 9.88
C LEU A 178 11.55 9.62 9.54
N SER A 179 12.42 9.21 8.62
CA SER A 179 13.64 9.92 8.26
C SER A 179 13.39 11.01 7.22
N SER A 180 12.48 10.77 6.28
CA SER A 180 12.09 11.77 5.30
C SER A 180 10.68 11.56 4.76
N ALA A 181 10.06 12.66 4.34
CA ALA A 181 8.90 12.70 3.48
C ALA A 181 9.26 13.58 2.27
N ALA A 182 9.29 13.03 1.07
CA ALA A 182 9.77 13.72 -0.13
C ALA A 182 8.77 13.62 -1.27
N GLY A 183 8.68 14.67 -2.08
CA GLY A 183 8.01 14.61 -3.38
C GLY A 183 8.89 13.87 -4.39
N LEU A 184 8.30 13.04 -5.22
CA LEU A 184 8.96 12.31 -6.30
C LEU A 184 8.53 12.85 -7.65
N ALA A 185 9.48 12.95 -8.56
CA ALA A 185 9.23 13.11 -10.00
C ALA A 185 10.13 12.10 -10.73
N ARG A 186 9.52 11.21 -11.53
CA ARG A 186 10.23 10.16 -12.28
C ARG A 186 9.89 10.27 -13.75
N ALA A 187 10.88 10.05 -14.62
CA ALA A 187 10.65 9.77 -16.02
C ALA A 187 10.61 8.25 -16.21
N TYR A 188 9.45 7.72 -16.58
CA TYR A 188 9.33 6.32 -16.95
C TYR A 188 9.71 6.18 -18.42
N VAL A 189 10.84 5.51 -18.69
CA VAL A 189 11.32 5.23 -20.04
C VAL A 189 11.23 3.72 -20.26
N PRO A 190 10.25 3.25 -21.07
CA PRO A 190 10.11 1.84 -21.37
C PRO A 190 11.34 1.32 -22.13
N ILE A 191 11.95 0.23 -21.65
CA ILE A 191 13.03 -0.48 -22.34
C ILE A 191 12.52 -1.85 -22.82
N ALA A 192 12.79 -2.17 -24.10
CA ALA A 192 12.34 -3.40 -24.77
C ALA A 192 10.79 -3.57 -24.89
N SER A 193 10.29 -4.80 -24.88
CA SER A 193 8.92 -5.21 -25.24
C SER A 193 7.84 -4.87 -24.20
N THR A 194 7.94 -3.74 -23.50
CA THR A 194 6.87 -3.27 -22.60
C THR A 194 5.67 -2.88 -23.46
N ARG A 195 4.61 -3.68 -23.39
CA ARG A 195 3.43 -3.54 -24.26
C ARG A 195 2.39 -2.65 -23.60
N ARG A 196 1.72 -1.87 -24.43
CA ARG A 196 0.39 -1.36 -24.13
C ARG A 196 -0.61 -2.51 -24.26
N GLY A 197 -1.66 -2.53 -23.44
CA GLY A 197 -2.83 -3.38 -23.72
C GLY A 197 -3.30 -3.13 -25.16
N GLY A 198 -3.27 -4.17 -26.01
CA GLY A 198 -3.54 -4.05 -27.46
C GLY A 198 -2.31 -3.97 -28.39
N GLY A 199 -1.08 -4.15 -27.89
CA GLY A 199 0.10 -4.47 -28.71
C GLY A 199 0.91 -3.28 -29.27
N SER A 200 0.64 -2.05 -28.82
CA SER A 200 1.46 -0.88 -29.19
C SER A 200 2.59 -0.62 -28.20
N THR A 201 3.65 0.05 -28.66
CA THR A 201 4.80 0.43 -27.83
C THR A 201 4.41 1.49 -26.81
N LEU A 202 4.75 1.26 -25.55
CA LEU A 202 4.55 2.26 -24.50
C LEU A 202 5.46 3.47 -24.76
N LYS A 203 4.92 4.69 -24.64
CA LYS A 203 5.72 5.93 -24.74
C LYS A 203 6.23 6.35 -23.36
N PRO A 204 7.32 7.13 -23.29
CA PRO A 204 7.77 7.70 -22.04
C PRO A 204 6.67 8.52 -21.35
N MET A 205 6.57 8.39 -20.02
CA MET A 205 5.61 9.14 -19.20
C MET A 205 6.28 9.78 -18.01
N GLY A 206 5.74 10.93 -17.60
CA GLY A 206 6.14 11.60 -16.37
C GLY A 206 5.30 11.08 -15.22
N LEU A 207 5.95 10.59 -14.17
CA LEU A 207 5.31 10.17 -12.93
C LEU A 207 5.62 11.20 -11.84
N VAL A 208 4.65 11.49 -10.99
CA VAL A 208 4.81 12.31 -9.79
C VAL A 208 4.22 11.61 -8.59
N GLY A 209 4.72 11.88 -7.41
CA GLY A 209 4.22 11.25 -6.21
C GLY A 209 4.99 11.62 -4.96
N GLY A 210 5.05 10.69 -4.02
CA GLY A 210 5.75 10.88 -2.75
C GLY A 210 6.45 9.63 -2.29
N GLU A 211 7.44 9.82 -1.42
CA GLU A 211 8.16 8.78 -0.72
C GLU A 211 8.27 9.12 0.76
N PHE A 212 8.09 8.11 1.59
CA PHE A 212 8.46 8.14 3.00
C PHE A 212 9.63 7.19 3.20
N THR A 213 10.66 7.64 3.92
CA THR A 213 11.77 6.79 4.35
C THR A 213 11.78 6.67 5.86
N MET A 214 12.15 5.50 6.34
CA MET A 214 12.12 5.11 7.74
C MET A 214 13.45 4.48 8.10
N ARG A 215 13.98 4.79 9.28
CA ARG A 215 15.27 4.29 9.76
C ARG A 215 15.12 3.73 11.17
N THR A 216 15.94 2.75 11.49
CA THR A 216 16.11 2.29 12.87
C THR A 216 17.28 3.05 13.52
N PRO A 217 17.08 3.68 14.69
CA PRO A 217 18.17 4.33 15.43
C PRO A 217 19.36 3.37 15.63
N GLY A 218 20.57 3.86 15.33
CA GLY A 218 21.80 3.05 15.39
C GLY A 218 22.13 2.26 14.12
N ILE A 219 21.26 2.26 13.11
CA ILE A 219 21.51 1.66 11.79
C ILE A 219 21.46 2.77 10.73
N ASP A 220 22.63 3.30 10.36
CA ASP A 220 22.74 4.46 9.46
C ASP A 220 22.92 4.11 7.97
N ASN A 221 23.09 2.83 7.66
CA ASN A 221 23.37 2.35 6.30
C ASN A 221 22.18 1.62 5.65
N VAL A 222 21.04 1.56 6.34
CA VAL A 222 19.81 0.92 5.84
C VAL A 222 18.60 1.78 6.20
N GLU A 223 17.72 2.00 5.23
CA GLU A 223 16.40 2.59 5.41
C GLU A 223 15.35 1.68 4.80
N ALA A 224 14.13 1.69 5.35
CA ALA A 224 12.95 1.20 4.65
C ALA A 224 12.29 2.37 3.94
N TYR A 225 11.79 2.18 2.73
CA TYR A 225 11.02 3.21 2.02
C TYR A 225 9.66 2.68 1.60
N VAL A 226 8.70 3.60 1.49
CA VAL A 226 7.41 3.39 0.85
C VAL A 226 7.20 4.55 -0.11
N SER A 227 6.95 4.25 -1.38
CA SER A 227 6.73 5.26 -2.42
C SER A 227 5.43 4.98 -3.17
N ALA A 228 4.75 6.05 -3.56
CA ALA A 228 3.58 6.01 -4.41
C ALA A 228 3.73 7.07 -5.49
N VAL A 229 3.61 6.68 -6.76
CA VAL A 229 3.69 7.58 -7.91
C VAL A 229 2.54 7.32 -8.89
N GLY A 230 2.08 8.38 -9.55
CA GLY A 230 1.05 8.31 -10.58
C GLY A 230 1.48 9.08 -11.82
N ALA A 231 0.95 8.69 -12.98
CA ALA A 231 1.20 9.41 -14.22
C ALA A 231 0.59 10.81 -14.18
N ALA A 232 1.43 11.82 -14.38
CA ALA A 232 1.05 13.22 -14.43
C ALA A 232 1.08 13.80 -15.85
N TYR A 233 1.95 13.27 -16.72
CA TYR A 233 2.17 13.81 -18.06
C TYR A 233 2.29 12.69 -19.11
N ASN A 234 1.85 12.99 -20.33
CA ASN A 234 1.84 12.11 -21.52
C ASN A 234 0.86 10.91 -21.41
N GLU A 235 1.07 9.90 -22.26
CA GLU A 235 0.16 8.79 -22.56
C GLU A 235 -0.05 7.75 -21.42
N GLY A 236 0.38 8.08 -20.20
CA GLY A 236 0.23 7.23 -19.01
C GLY A 236 -1.01 7.51 -18.17
N ALA A 237 -1.94 8.37 -18.61
CA ALA A 237 -3.09 8.79 -17.81
C ALA A 237 -3.83 7.60 -17.17
N GLY A 238 -3.78 7.50 -15.84
CA GLY A 238 -4.36 6.39 -15.07
C GLY A 238 -3.38 5.29 -14.66
N TYR A 239 -2.08 5.41 -14.99
CA TYR A 239 -1.02 4.57 -14.41
C TYR A 239 -0.72 5.04 -12.99
N ALA A 240 -0.62 4.09 -12.06
CA ALA A 240 -0.10 4.32 -10.74
C ALA A 240 0.79 3.16 -10.31
N GLU A 241 1.71 3.46 -9.40
CA GLU A 241 2.68 2.54 -8.85
C GLU A 241 2.83 2.79 -7.34
N TRP A 242 2.91 1.72 -6.58
CA TRP A 242 3.27 1.69 -5.17
C TRP A 242 4.44 0.73 -4.99
N LEU A 243 5.46 1.13 -4.25
CA LEU A 243 6.63 0.29 -3.96
C LEU A 243 7.01 0.43 -2.50
N ALA A 244 7.45 -0.66 -1.89
CA ALA A 244 8.08 -0.65 -0.58
C ALA A 244 9.30 -1.59 -0.58
N GLY A 245 10.31 -1.24 0.21
CA GLY A 245 11.49 -2.09 0.35
C GLY A 245 12.65 -1.44 1.09
N PRO A 246 13.80 -2.12 1.19
CA PRO A 246 15.00 -1.58 1.79
C PRO A 246 15.83 -0.75 0.80
N ARG A 247 16.44 0.33 1.31
CA ARG A 247 17.48 1.15 0.68
C ARG A 247 18.76 1.05 1.49
N PHE A 248 19.84 0.69 0.83
CA PHE A 248 21.17 0.51 1.40
C PHE A 248 22.06 1.67 1.00
N TYR A 249 22.80 2.23 1.96
CA TYR A 249 23.73 3.32 1.72
C TYR A 249 25.18 2.85 1.81
N THR A 250 25.99 3.36 0.90
CA THR A 250 27.46 3.29 1.00
C THR A 250 27.96 4.14 2.16
N ARG A 251 29.20 3.89 2.58
CA ARG A 251 29.90 4.81 3.50
C ARG A 251 30.04 6.19 2.84
N PRO A 252 29.95 7.29 3.62
CA PRO A 252 30.19 8.61 3.07
C PRO A 252 31.53 8.69 2.35
N PHE A 253 31.56 9.37 1.21
CA PHE A 253 32.76 9.66 0.45
C PHE A 253 32.80 11.15 0.06
N LEU A 254 33.93 11.59 -0.51
CA LEU A 254 34.20 13.00 -0.82
C LEU A 254 34.00 13.92 0.39
N ASN A 255 34.82 13.72 1.42
CA ASN A 255 34.80 14.49 2.68
C ASN A 255 33.41 14.47 3.36
N GLU A 256 32.79 13.30 3.41
CA GLU A 256 31.48 13.06 4.04
C GLU A 256 30.28 13.77 3.40
N ARG A 257 30.43 14.31 2.19
CA ARG A 257 29.38 15.07 1.51
C ARG A 257 28.44 14.22 0.68
N LEU A 258 28.92 13.08 0.16
CA LEU A 258 28.15 12.22 -0.72
C LEU A 258 28.03 10.82 -0.14
N ARG A 259 26.88 10.19 -0.40
CA ARG A 259 26.62 8.77 -0.20
C ARG A 259 25.93 8.27 -1.45
N GLY A 260 26.40 7.16 -1.99
CA GLY A 260 25.64 6.39 -2.96
C GLY A 260 24.66 5.46 -2.24
N PHE A 261 23.59 5.10 -2.92
CA PHE A 261 22.58 4.17 -2.43
C PHE A 261 22.21 3.13 -3.49
N ALA A 262 21.65 2.02 -3.03
CA ALA A 262 20.94 1.05 -3.86
C ALA A 262 19.69 0.59 -3.13
N ASP A 263 18.58 0.44 -3.83
CA ASP A 263 17.33 -0.08 -3.27
C ASP A 263 16.71 -1.16 -4.13
N VAL A 264 15.93 -1.99 -3.46
CA VAL A 264 15.06 -2.98 -4.10
C VAL A 264 13.67 -2.79 -3.54
N GLY A 265 12.67 -2.84 -4.42
CA GLY A 265 11.28 -2.62 -4.09
C GLY A 265 10.42 -3.75 -4.60
N ILE A 266 9.41 -4.08 -3.82
CA ILE A 266 8.27 -4.87 -4.28
C ILE A 266 7.03 -4.00 -4.13
N GLY A 267 6.09 -4.16 -5.05
CA GLY A 267 4.81 -3.49 -4.93
C GLY A 267 4.00 -3.67 -6.18
N PHE A 268 3.20 -2.68 -6.53
CA PHE A 268 2.13 -2.83 -7.52
C PHE A 268 2.12 -1.68 -8.47
N ALA A 269 1.93 -1.98 -9.76
CA ALA A 269 1.78 -0.96 -10.77
C ALA A 269 0.75 -1.37 -11.81
N GLY A 270 0.18 -0.38 -12.49
CA GLY A 270 -0.63 -0.61 -13.66
C GLY A 270 -1.62 0.51 -13.92
N GLY A 271 -2.44 0.31 -14.94
CA GLY A 271 -3.43 1.29 -15.38
C GLY A 271 -2.88 2.17 -16.49
N GLY A 272 -3.71 3.06 -17.01
CA GLY A 272 -3.33 3.96 -18.10
C GLY A 272 -2.85 3.24 -19.36
N THR A 273 -3.46 2.09 -19.68
CA THR A 273 -3.12 1.20 -20.81
C THR A 273 -1.77 0.48 -20.72
N VAL A 274 -1.02 0.64 -19.62
CA VAL A 274 0.19 -0.14 -19.36
C VAL A 274 -0.20 -1.57 -19.01
N ASP A 275 0.35 -2.53 -19.77
CA ASP A 275 0.16 -3.95 -19.47
C ASP A 275 1.15 -4.36 -18.37
N THR A 276 0.64 -4.44 -17.15
CA THR A 276 1.36 -5.01 -16.00
C THR A 276 0.82 -6.39 -15.61
N GLY A 277 -0.02 -7.00 -16.46
CA GLY A 277 -0.73 -8.25 -16.18
C GLY A 277 -1.44 -8.23 -14.83
N GLY A 278 -0.92 -9.00 -13.88
CA GLY A 278 -1.46 -9.12 -12.53
C GLY A 278 -1.26 -7.90 -11.64
N GLY A 279 -0.39 -6.96 -12.03
CA GLY A 279 -0.13 -5.72 -11.29
C GLY A 279 1.05 -5.77 -10.33
N LEU A 280 1.58 -6.96 -9.98
CA LEU A 280 2.79 -7.09 -9.14
C LEU A 280 4.04 -6.62 -9.90
N VAL A 281 4.87 -5.82 -9.24
CA VAL A 281 6.14 -5.32 -9.76
C VAL A 281 7.29 -5.51 -8.78
N LEU A 282 8.47 -5.72 -9.34
CA LEU A 282 9.75 -5.67 -8.65
C LEU A 282 10.56 -4.52 -9.26
N ALA A 283 11.18 -3.72 -8.41
CA ALA A 283 12.00 -2.60 -8.79
C ALA A 283 13.38 -2.71 -8.16
N ALA A 284 14.39 -2.20 -8.84
CA ALA A 284 15.72 -2.00 -8.29
C ALA A 284 16.23 -0.65 -8.78
N SER A 285 16.89 0.11 -7.91
CA SER A 285 17.49 1.39 -8.28
C SER A 285 18.82 1.62 -7.54
N ALA A 286 19.61 2.55 -8.06
CA ALA A 286 20.84 3.01 -7.43
C ALA A 286 21.11 4.46 -7.80
N GLY A 287 21.83 5.19 -6.94
CA GLY A 287 22.18 6.60 -7.12
C GLY A 287 23.34 7.06 -6.25
#